data_AF-A0A842MBB3-F1
#
_entry.id   AF-A0A842MBB3-F1
#
_cell.length_a   1.000
_cell.length_b   1.000
_cell.length_c   1.000
_cell.angle_alpha   90.00
_cell.angle_beta   90.00
_cell.angle_gamma   90.00
#
_symmetry.space_group_name_H-M   'P 1'
#
loop_
_entity.id
_entity.type
_entity.pdbx_description
1 polymer ?
#
loop_
_entity_poly.entity_id
_entity_poly.type
_entity_poly.pdbx_seq_one_letter_code
_entity_poly.pdbx_strand_id
1 'polypeptide(L)'
;MVMVESLISWVLRIGVFSGATITLIGFFTTPEITWLGVLVLILTPFMRVVMTGIYFLSRRDWAYFSLAIYVIMMLVIGSLLHMF
;
A
#
# COMPACT_ATOMS: atom_id res chain seq x y z
N MET A 1 -16.59 9.47 -11.26
CA MET A 1 -16.38 8.04 -10.92
C MET A 1 -15.07 7.53 -11.50
N VAL A 2 -14.83 7.61 -12.81
CA VAL A 2 -13.61 7.08 -13.46
C VAL A 2 -12.30 7.75 -13.02
N MET A 3 -12.29 9.06 -12.75
CA MET A 3 -11.03 9.79 -12.48
C MET A 3 -10.35 9.39 -11.17
N VAL A 4 -11.12 9.21 -10.09
CA VAL A 4 -10.58 8.85 -8.76
C VAL A 4 -10.06 7.40 -8.78
N GLU A 5 -10.81 6.48 -9.37
CA GLU A 5 -10.40 5.08 -9.52
C GLU A 5 -9.14 4.96 -10.38
N SER A 6 -9.05 5.74 -11.46
CA SER A 6 -7.87 5.83 -12.31
C SER A 6 -6.65 6.36 -11.55
N LEU A 7 -6.82 7.42 -10.75
CA LEU A 7 -5.76 7.97 -9.89
C LEU A 7 -5.27 6.93 -8.88
N ILE A 8 -6.18 6.27 -8.16
CA ILE A 8 -5.83 5.22 -7.19
C ILE A 8 -5.06 4.09 -7.91
N SER A 9 -5.55 3.63 -9.07
CA SER A 9 -4.86 2.59 -9.84
C SER A 9 -3.45 3.01 -10.25
N TRP A 10 -3.29 4.25 -10.71
CA TRP A 10 -1.99 4.78 -11.15
C TRP A 10 -1.00 4.94 -10.00
N VAL A 11 -1.42 5.51 -8.87
CA VAL A 11 -0.56 5.67 -7.69
C VAL A 11 -0.06 4.30 -7.21
N LEU A 12 -0.94 3.30 -7.19
CA LEU A 12 -0.58 1.95 -6.77
C LEU A 12 0.37 1.28 -7.74
N ARG A 13 0.15 1.42 -9.06
CA ARG A 13 1.04 0.85 -10.07
C ARG A 13 2.43 1.46 -9.99
N ILE A 14 2.53 2.79 -9.90
CA ILE A 14 3.81 3.47 -9.74
C ILE A 14 4.51 2.99 -8.47
N GLY A 15 3.80 2.89 -7.34
CA GLY A 15 4.36 2.42 -6.07
C GLY A 15 4.93 1.00 -6.16
N VAL A 16 4.21 0.06 -6.80
CA VAL A 16 4.71 -1.30 -7.00
C VAL A 16 5.93 -1.31 -7.93
N PHE A 17 5.85 -0.64 -9.08
CA PHE A 17 6.94 -0.64 -10.06
C PHE A 17 8.20 0.04 -9.52
N SER A 18 8.05 1.16 -8.82
CA SER A 18 9.18 1.85 -8.19
C SER A 18 9.79 1.02 -7.08
N GLY A 19 8.97 0.44 -6.19
CA GLY A 19 9.44 -0.45 -5.11
C GLY A 19 10.20 -1.65 -5.66
N ALA A 20 9.64 -2.35 -6.66
CA ALA A 20 10.28 -3.49 -7.31
C ALA A 20 11.60 -3.11 -7.98
N THR A 21 11.65 -1.96 -8.66
CA THR A 21 12.87 -1.47 -9.31
C THR A 21 13.94 -1.13 -8.28
N ILE A 22 13.59 -0.46 -7.19
CA ILE A 22 14.52 -0.10 -6.10
C ILE A 22 15.04 -1.37 -5.42
N THR A 23 14.19 -2.36 -5.14
CA THR A 23 14.62 -3.65 -4.56
C THR A 23 15.58 -4.37 -5.50
N LEU A 24 15.29 -4.38 -6.81
CA LEU A 24 16.15 -5.03 -7.80
C LEU A 24 17.51 -4.33 -7.91
N ILE A 25 17.54 -3.00 -7.92
CA ILE A 25 18.80 -2.22 -7.90
C ILE A 25 19.56 -2.50 -6.60
N GLY A 26 18.86 -2.48 -5.46
CA GLY A 26 19.45 -2.74 -4.15
C GLY A 26 20.12 -4.10 -4.07
N PHE A 27 19.50 -5.13 -4.66
CA PHE A 27 20.04 -6.48 -4.69
C PHE A 27 21.44 -6.56 -5.32
N PHE A 28 21.72 -5.73 -6.33
CA PHE A 28 23.03 -5.67 -6.98
C PHE A 28 23.98 -4.64 -6.36
N THR A 29 23.50 -3.78 -5.46
CA THR A 29 24.27 -2.62 -4.98
C THR A 29 24.53 -2.71 -3.47
N THR A 30 23.52 -2.47 -2.63
CA THR A 30 23.67 -2.52 -1.17
C THR A 30 22.39 -2.98 -0.46
N PRO A 31 22.52 -3.59 0.74
CA PRO A 31 21.37 -4.01 1.54
C PRO A 31 20.44 -2.86 1.94
N GLU A 32 20.97 -1.66 2.17
CA GLU A 32 20.17 -0.50 2.60
C GLU A 32 19.19 -0.07 1.50
N ILE A 33 19.63 -0.08 0.23
CA ILE A 33 18.77 0.23 -0.92
C ILE A 33 17.72 -0.86 -1.10
N THR A 34 18.09 -2.12 -0.86
CA THR A 34 17.14 -3.26 -0.91
C THR A 34 16.00 -3.05 0.08
N TRP A 35 16.32 -2.68 1.32
CA TRP A 35 15.34 -2.40 2.37
C TRP A 35 14.47 -1.18 2.06
N LEU A 36 15.01 -0.15 1.42
CA LEU A 36 14.19 0.97 0.93
C LEU A 36 13.14 0.51 -0.09
N GLY A 37 13.52 -0.36 -1.03
CA GLY A 37 12.57 -0.92 -2.00
C GLY A 37 11.51 -1.78 -1.34
N VAL A 38 11.89 -2.62 -0.37
CA VAL A 38 10.96 -3.42 0.43
C VAL A 38 9.99 -2.53 1.21
N LEU A 39 10.47 -1.43 1.80
CA LEU A 39 9.62 -0.48 2.51
C LEU A 39 8.56 0.13 1.59
N VAL A 40 8.94 0.52 0.37
CA VAL A 40 7.99 1.04 -0.64
C VAL A 40 6.94 -0.02 -1.02
N LEU A 41 7.35 -1.28 -1.16
CA LEU A 41 6.44 -2.39 -1.45
C LEU A 41 5.47 -2.68 -0.30
N ILE A 42 5.92 -2.60 0.96
CA ILE A 42 5.07 -2.73 2.15
C ILE A 42 4.13 -1.52 2.30
N LEU A 43 4.57 -0.31 1.96
CA LEU A 43 3.76 0.90 2.06
C LEU A 43 2.63 0.94 1.02
N THR A 44 2.81 0.28 -0.12
CA THR A 44 1.82 0.26 -1.21
C THR A 44 0.44 -0.29 -0.80
N PRO A 45 0.32 -1.46 -0.14
CA PRO A 45 -0.97 -1.93 0.37
C PRO A 45 -1.55 -1.01 1.44
N PHE A 46 -0.73 -0.35 2.27
CA PHE A 46 -1.22 0.68 3.20
C PHE A 46 -1.91 1.84 2.46
N MET A 47 -1.24 2.39 1.44
CA MET A 47 -1.79 3.46 0.62
C MET A 47 -3.09 3.05 -0.07
N ARG A 48 -3.20 1.79 -0.52
CA ARG A 48 -4.43 1.23 -1.10
C ARG A 48 -5.60 1.33 -0.14
N VAL A 49 -5.41 0.87 1.09
CA VAL A 49 -6.52 0.82 2.05
C VAL A 49 -6.88 2.22 2.55
N VAL A 50 -5.90 3.10 2.74
CA VAL A 50 -6.16 4.51 3.08
C VAL A 50 -6.99 5.19 1.99
N MET A 51 -6.61 5.07 0.72
CA MET A 51 -7.38 5.65 -0.38
C MET A 51 -8.79 5.07 -0.49
N THR A 52 -8.92 3.77 -0.28
CA THR A 52 -10.22 3.06 -0.27
C THR A 52 -11.10 3.54 0.89
N GLY A 53 -10.52 3.74 2.07
CA GLY A 53 -11.20 4.28 3.25
C GLY A 53 -11.70 5.70 3.03
N ILE A 54 -10.86 6.59 2.47
CA ILE A 54 -11.25 7.97 2.14
C ILE A 54 -12.40 7.98 1.13
N TYR A 55 -12.36 7.09 0.15
CA TYR A 55 -13.42 6.95 -0.85
C TYR A 55 -14.76 6.54 -0.22
N PHE A 56 -14.76 5.51 0.63
CA PHE A 56 -15.99 5.06 1.31
C PHE A 56 -16.52 6.08 2.32
N LEU A 57 -15.62 6.78 3.03
CA LEU A 57 -16.00 7.87 3.93
C LEU A 57 -16.70 9.00 3.17
N SER A 58 -16.18 9.36 1.99
CA SER A 58 -16.78 10.39 1.14
C SER A 58 -18.15 10.00 0.57
N ARG A 59 -18.42 8.69 0.45
CA ARG A 59 -19.75 8.17 0.05
C ARG A 59 -20.68 7.89 1.23
N ARG A 60 -20.26 8.14 2.47
CA ARG A 60 -21.02 7.88 3.71
C ARG A 60 -21.42 6.40 3.84
N ASP A 61 -20.63 5.52 3.25
CA ASP A 61 -20.85 4.08 3.20
C ASP A 61 -20.14 3.40 4.39
N TRP A 62 -20.81 3.41 5.54
CA TRP A 62 -20.26 2.97 6.82
C TRP A 62 -19.84 1.48 6.85
N ALA A 63 -20.59 0.62 6.16
CA ALA A 63 -20.29 -0.82 6.10
C ALA A 63 -18.98 -1.12 5.34
N TYR A 64 -18.66 -0.32 4.33
CA TYR A 64 -17.44 -0.47 3.55
C TYR A 64 -16.23 0.21 4.24
N PHE A 65 -16.48 1.29 4.97
CA PHE A 65 -15.45 1.94 5.78
C PHE A 65 -14.94 1.03 6.91
N SER A 66 -15.83 0.31 7.61
CA SER A 66 -15.42 -0.66 8.63
C SER A 66 -14.60 -1.81 8.06
N LEU A 67 -14.89 -2.22 6.81
CA LEU A 67 -14.08 -3.22 6.11
C LEU A 67 -12.68 -2.68 5.77
N ALA A 68 -12.55 -1.42 5.35
CA ALA A 68 -11.24 -0.79 5.15
C ALA A 68 -10.42 -0.73 6.45
N ILE A 69 -11.05 -0.40 7.58
CA ILE A 69 -10.40 -0.44 8.91
C ILE A 69 -9.93 -1.86 9.24
N TYR A 70 -10.79 -2.87 9.02
CA TYR A 70 -10.44 -4.27 9.26
C TYR A 70 -9.22 -4.70 8.43
N VAL A 71 -9.16 -4.32 7.15
CA VAL A 71 -8.02 -4.65 6.29
C VAL A 71 -6.74 -3.94 6.73
N ILE A 72 -6.79 -2.67 7.16
CA ILE A 72 -5.62 -2.00 7.76
C ILE A 72 -5.15 -2.75 9.00
N MET A 73 -6.07 -3.15 9.89
CA MET A 73 -5.72 -3.91 11.09
C MET A 73 -5.08 -5.25 10.73
N MET A 74 -5.62 -5.97 9.74
CA MET A 74 -5.03 -7.22 9.24
C MET A 74 -3.62 -7.00 8.69
N LEU A 75 -3.38 -5.93 7.92
CA LEU A 75 -2.06 -5.60 7.37
C LEU A 75 -1.06 -5.23 8.46
N VAL A 76 -1.48 -4.43 9.44
CA VAL A 76 -0.64 -4.06 10.59
C VAL A 76 -0.29 -5.30 11.40
N ILE A 77 -1.28 -6.14 11.72
CA ILE A 77 -1.06 -7.38 12.48
C ILE A 77 -0.17 -8.35 11.70
N GLY A 78 -0.43 -8.55 10.40
CA GLY A 78 0.39 -9.42 9.55
C GLY A 78 1.83 -8.92 9.42
N SER A 79 2.02 -7.61 9.26
CA SER A 79 3.35 -7.00 9.22
C SER A 79 4.09 -7.10 10.56
N LEU A 80 3.39 -6.96 11.68
CA LEU A 80 3.97 -7.09 13.01
C LEU A 80 4.32 -8.54 13.34
N LEU A 81 3.43 -9.49 13.03
CA LEU A 81 3.67 -10.93 13.26
C LEU A 81 4.86 -11.47 12.48
N HIS A 82 5.13 -10.96 11.28
CA HIS A 82 6.28 -11.37 10.47
C HIS A 82 7.59 -10.67 10.88
N MET A 83 7.52 -9.66 11.75
CA MET A 83 8.66 -8.91 12.28
C MET A 83 9.19 -9.49 13.61
N PHE A 84 8.47 -10.43 14.23
CA PHE A 84 8.87 -11.23 15.40
C PHE A 84 9.15 -12.68 14.99
#